data_AF-R9CB89-F1
#
_entry.id   AF-R9CB89-F1
#
_cell.length_a   1.000
_cell.length_b   1.000
_cell.length_c   1.000
_cell.angle_alpha   90.00
_cell.angle_beta   90.00
_cell.angle_gamma   90.00
#
_symmetry.space_group_name_H-M   'P 1'
#
loop_
_entity.id
_entity.type
_entity.pdbx_description
1 polymer ?
#
loop_
_entity_poly.entity_id
_entity_poly.type
_entity_poly.pdbx_seq_one_letter_code
_entity_poly.pdbx_strand_id
1 'polypeptide(L)'
;MTCKGKSILIIISFILSFNILSIKNYTSAKEKNILITYDSYKAYGEKLNLLNEVIKSSLNLESSLEVINLEEIENINFNSYDEIILLKNKPEEFKENIINILASYSNKILLIINSDEEKENLFYKEISEVIRIKNLEDYDKNKTVREAILRMSKKNNKIFFMLDEAYPFDDLNELLKKIDYLYNKGIPFIISSMPIFNNKNSEAMKRYMEVLRYAESRGGSIILHYPYIYQKDNVSADIKEISSKMIMSQKSFQDYLVYATAIDISEDWIYFSDINKYLDTSNTLFITPIDEDIKISKYNMKINKKENVIEKVPYNNFNNKSNYLNNIAITLRSDTDFEVFKNNLDTIKENQIHFNDFMNMNSYVHMREDIIKKENGNIFLNNINVNSQKFISIKDFENMFIREVEDTTNNEEIDLSYANRWIILLTTIASFIFLIIGIRSRNLDRNKFFK
;
A
#
# COMPACT_ATOMS: atom_id res chain seq x y z
N MET A 1 -43.31 45.53 8.33
CA MET A 1 -41.83 45.45 8.26
C MET A 1 -41.34 44.29 9.12
N THR A 2 -41.72 43.04 8.82
CA THR A 2 -41.54 41.90 9.75
C THR A 2 -41.43 40.52 9.07
N CYS A 3 -41.16 40.43 7.76
CA CYS A 3 -40.97 39.14 7.07
C CYS A 3 -39.52 38.85 6.65
N LYS A 4 -38.71 39.86 6.32
CA LYS A 4 -37.32 39.62 5.85
C LYS A 4 -36.36 39.14 6.94
N GLY A 5 -36.56 39.57 8.19
CA GLY A 5 -35.69 39.18 9.32
C GLY A 5 -35.84 37.72 9.74
N LYS A 6 -37.04 37.13 9.64
CA LYS A 6 -37.29 35.73 10.02
C LYS A 6 -36.72 34.73 9.02
N SER A 7 -36.77 35.03 7.71
CA SER A 7 -36.20 34.14 6.69
C SER A 7 -34.66 34.08 6.75
N ILE A 8 -33.99 35.19 7.06
CA ILE A 8 -32.53 35.22 7.22
C ILE A 8 -32.10 34.38 8.44
N LEU A 9 -32.85 34.45 9.54
CA LEU A 9 -32.56 33.69 10.75
C LEU A 9 -32.74 32.17 10.56
N ILE A 10 -33.73 31.76 9.77
CA ILE A 10 -33.94 30.34 9.41
C ILE A 10 -32.80 29.84 8.51
N ILE A 11 -32.36 30.62 7.53
CA ILE A 11 -31.25 30.25 6.63
C ILE A 11 -29.93 30.14 7.41
N ILE A 12 -29.66 31.09 8.32
CA ILE A 12 -28.47 31.05 9.17
C ILE A 12 -28.52 29.85 10.13
N SER A 13 -29.70 29.54 10.71
CA SER A 13 -29.88 28.34 11.54
C SER A 13 -29.69 27.06 10.74
N PHE A 14 -30.12 27.03 9.47
CA PHE A 14 -29.94 25.86 8.60
C PHE A 14 -28.46 25.67 8.26
N ILE A 15 -27.75 26.73 7.88
CA ILE A 15 -26.31 26.71 7.60
C ILE A 15 -25.52 26.30 8.85
N LEU A 16 -25.86 26.82 10.04
CA LEU A 16 -25.22 26.41 11.30
C LEU A 16 -25.51 24.95 11.64
N SER A 17 -26.74 24.47 11.46
CA SER A 17 -27.07 23.06 11.67
C SER A 17 -26.37 22.12 10.68
N PHE A 18 -26.18 22.56 9.43
CA PHE A 18 -25.46 21.82 8.40
C PHE A 18 -23.95 21.76 8.69
N ASN A 19 -23.38 22.84 9.22
CA ASN A 19 -21.98 22.87 9.67
C ASN A 19 -21.77 21.99 10.92
N ILE A 20 -22.72 21.97 11.88
CA ILE A 20 -22.62 21.10 13.06
C ILE A 20 -22.78 19.61 12.68
N LEU A 21 -23.62 19.29 11.70
CA LEU A 21 -23.69 17.92 11.15
C LEU A 21 -22.42 17.54 10.37
N SER A 22 -21.82 18.48 9.64
CA SER A 22 -20.61 18.23 8.84
C SER A 22 -19.34 18.14 9.69
N ILE A 23 -19.27 18.85 10.81
CA ILE A 23 -18.13 18.79 11.76
C ILE A 23 -18.13 17.46 12.54
N LYS A 24 -19.28 16.79 12.70
CA LYS A 24 -19.33 15.44 13.28
C LYS A 24 -18.73 14.34 12.39
N ASN A 25 -18.49 14.61 11.11
CA ASN A 25 -17.93 13.65 10.15
C ASN A 25 -16.47 13.94 9.75
N TYR A 26 -15.79 14.88 10.42
CA TYR A 26 -14.37 15.19 10.20
C TYR A 26 -13.50 15.08 11.47
N THR A 27 -13.98 14.40 12.50
CA THR A 27 -13.05 13.80 13.47
C THR A 27 -12.49 12.56 12.78
N SER A 28 -11.20 12.57 12.41
CA SER A 28 -10.52 11.32 12.07
C SER A 28 -10.81 10.35 13.21
N ALA A 29 -11.53 9.26 12.92
CA ALA A 29 -11.84 8.26 13.93
C ALA A 29 -10.52 7.88 14.60
N LYS A 30 -10.45 7.97 15.93
CA LYS A 30 -9.26 7.61 16.69
C LYS A 30 -8.79 6.24 16.20
N GLU A 31 -7.55 6.17 15.73
CA GLU A 31 -6.99 4.94 15.20
C GLU A 31 -7.00 3.88 16.31
N LYS A 32 -7.59 2.71 16.00
CA LYS A 32 -7.70 1.60 16.93
C LYS A 32 -6.32 0.96 17.08
N ASN A 33 -5.89 0.75 18.32
CA ASN A 33 -4.60 0.16 18.66
C ASN A 33 -4.80 -1.16 19.41
N ILE A 34 -4.13 -2.21 18.95
CA ILE A 34 -4.21 -3.55 19.53
C ILE A 34 -2.84 -3.95 20.06
N LEU A 35 -2.81 -4.40 21.32
CA LEU A 35 -1.63 -5.03 21.90
C LEU A 35 -1.73 -6.55 21.72
N ILE A 36 -0.76 -7.13 21.02
CA ILE A 36 -0.54 -8.57 20.99
C ILE A 36 0.59 -8.87 21.96
N THR A 37 0.36 -9.77 22.90
CA THR A 37 1.40 -10.17 23.84
C THR A 37 1.44 -11.67 24.03
N TYR A 38 2.64 -12.20 24.31
CA TYR A 38 2.89 -13.63 24.28
C TYR A 38 4.00 -14.06 25.25
N ASP A 39 3.95 -15.30 25.72
CA ASP A 39 4.93 -15.86 26.68
C ASP A 39 6.14 -16.56 26.03
N SER A 40 6.00 -16.98 24.78
CA SER A 40 7.03 -17.61 23.97
C SER A 40 6.71 -17.54 22.50
N TYR A 41 7.76 -17.41 21.70
CA TYR A 41 7.69 -17.31 20.25
C TYR A 41 6.94 -18.49 19.61
N LYS A 42 7.22 -19.70 20.08
CA LYS A 42 6.67 -20.95 19.55
C LYS A 42 6.53 -21.94 20.69
N ALA A 43 5.43 -22.69 20.72
CA ALA A 43 5.24 -23.74 21.71
C ALA A 43 6.30 -24.84 21.55
N TYR A 44 6.80 -25.35 22.68
CA TYR A 44 7.86 -26.35 22.68
C TYR A 44 7.42 -27.62 21.92
N GLY A 45 8.22 -28.05 20.96
CA GLY A 45 7.98 -29.26 20.16
C GLY A 45 6.93 -29.12 19.05
N GLU A 46 6.24 -27.98 18.93
CA GLU A 46 5.27 -27.78 17.85
C GLU A 46 5.98 -27.36 16.55
N LYS A 47 5.39 -27.68 15.40
CA LYS A 47 5.86 -27.18 14.09
C LYS A 47 5.26 -25.83 13.78
N LEU A 48 3.98 -25.67 14.06
CA LEU A 48 3.26 -24.43 13.86
C LEU A 48 3.75 -23.31 14.77
N ASN A 49 3.89 -22.11 14.22
CA ASN A 49 4.07 -20.90 14.99
C ASN A 49 2.76 -20.10 15.03
N LEU A 50 2.02 -20.22 16.14
CA LEU A 50 0.76 -19.53 16.32
C LEU A 50 0.89 -18.02 16.48
N LEU A 51 2.03 -17.51 16.96
CA LEU A 51 2.23 -16.07 17.07
C LEU A 51 2.17 -15.41 15.69
N ASN A 52 2.74 -16.07 14.68
CA ASN A 52 2.69 -15.59 13.30
C ASN A 52 1.25 -15.50 12.80
N GLU A 53 0.44 -16.52 13.05
CA GLU A 53 -0.97 -16.54 12.66
C GLU A 53 -1.78 -15.47 13.41
N VAL A 54 -1.54 -15.28 14.71
CA VAL A 54 -2.17 -14.20 15.49
C VAL A 54 -1.85 -12.83 14.91
N ILE A 55 -0.59 -12.56 14.59
CA ILE A 55 -0.16 -11.29 13.99
C ILE A 55 -0.80 -11.10 12.62
N LYS A 56 -0.69 -12.11 11.72
CA LYS A 56 -1.23 -12.06 10.36
C LYS A 56 -2.74 -11.84 10.36
N SER A 57 -3.47 -12.60 11.17
CA SER A 57 -4.91 -12.44 11.33
C SER A 57 -5.28 -11.06 11.86
N SER A 58 -4.51 -10.53 12.82
CA SER A 58 -4.77 -9.21 13.42
C SER A 58 -4.56 -8.04 12.45
N LEU A 59 -3.74 -8.20 11.40
CA LEU A 59 -3.57 -7.17 10.37
C LEU A 59 -4.88 -6.88 9.61
N ASN A 60 -5.84 -7.82 9.62
CA ASN A 60 -7.17 -7.64 9.01
C ASN A 60 -8.13 -6.80 9.88
N LEU A 61 -7.73 -6.38 11.08
CA LEU A 61 -8.57 -5.61 12.01
C LEU A 61 -8.55 -4.10 11.77
N GLU A 62 -7.90 -3.62 10.69
CA GLU A 62 -7.75 -2.19 10.38
C GLU A 62 -7.27 -1.35 11.59
N SER A 63 -6.36 -1.94 12.36
CA SER A 63 -5.84 -1.40 13.61
C SER A 63 -4.32 -1.36 13.55
N SER A 64 -3.71 -0.39 14.21
CA SER A 64 -2.29 -0.44 14.50
C SER A 64 -2.02 -1.53 15.52
N LEU A 65 -0.94 -2.30 15.32
CA LEU A 65 -0.56 -3.44 16.15
C LEU A 65 0.73 -3.12 16.90
N GLU A 66 0.78 -3.47 18.17
CA GLU A 66 2.02 -3.55 18.93
C GLU A 66 2.14 -4.97 19.47
N VAL A 67 3.24 -5.65 19.14
CA VAL A 67 3.50 -7.02 19.57
C VAL A 67 4.67 -6.98 20.54
N ILE A 68 4.47 -7.51 21.76
CA ILE A 68 5.47 -7.45 22.83
C ILE A 68 5.52 -8.78 23.59
N ASN A 69 6.73 -9.28 23.84
CA ASN A 69 6.95 -10.42 24.71
C ASN A 69 6.62 -10.07 26.17
N LEU A 70 5.84 -10.91 26.85
CA LEU A 70 5.46 -10.73 28.26
C LEU A 70 6.65 -10.54 29.21
N GLU A 71 7.80 -11.16 28.93
CA GLU A 71 9.01 -11.03 29.73
C GLU A 71 9.64 -9.63 29.64
N GLU A 72 9.33 -8.87 28.59
CA GLU A 72 9.86 -7.52 28.32
C GLU A 72 8.85 -6.40 28.69
N ILE A 73 7.69 -6.76 29.25
CA ILE A 73 6.69 -5.77 29.68
C ILE A 73 7.15 -5.09 30.97
N GLU A 74 7.84 -3.97 30.78
CA GLU A 74 8.13 -3.00 31.84
C GLU A 74 7.47 -1.67 31.48
N ASN A 75 6.58 -1.17 32.35
CA ASN A 75 5.98 0.17 32.24
C ASN A 75 5.06 0.44 31.03
N ILE A 76 4.43 -0.58 30.45
CA ILE A 76 3.43 -0.39 29.40
C ILE A 76 2.12 0.11 30.01
N ASN A 77 1.55 1.18 29.45
CA ASN A 77 0.20 1.62 29.78
C ASN A 77 -0.82 0.82 28.96
N PHE A 78 -1.32 -0.28 29.50
CA PHE A 78 -2.30 -1.15 28.85
C PHE A 78 -3.59 -0.41 28.45
N ASN A 79 -3.99 0.61 29.22
CA ASN A 79 -5.17 1.43 28.93
C ASN A 79 -5.01 2.33 27.68
N SER A 80 -3.81 2.37 27.07
CA SER A 80 -3.61 3.05 25.78
C SER A 80 -4.08 2.23 24.58
N TYR A 81 -4.30 0.91 24.75
CA TYR A 81 -4.78 0.00 23.72
C TYR A 81 -6.29 -0.23 23.86
N ASP A 82 -6.97 -0.33 22.72
CA ASP A 82 -8.41 -0.52 22.68
C ASP A 82 -8.79 -2.00 22.86
N GLU A 83 -7.90 -2.93 22.46
CA GLU A 83 -8.05 -4.37 22.68
C GLU A 83 -6.68 -5.04 22.94
N ILE A 84 -6.69 -6.17 23.67
CA ILE A 84 -5.50 -6.98 23.94
C ILE A 84 -5.74 -8.40 23.43
N ILE A 85 -4.76 -8.96 22.71
CA ILE A 85 -4.69 -10.36 22.34
C ILE A 85 -3.50 -10.99 23.09
N LEU A 86 -3.79 -11.99 23.91
CA LEU A 86 -2.80 -12.66 24.75
C LEU A 86 -2.63 -14.11 24.28
N LEU A 87 -1.44 -14.45 23.79
CA LEU A 87 -1.08 -15.81 23.38
C LEU A 87 -0.27 -16.49 24.47
N LYS A 88 -0.80 -17.58 25.01
CA LYS A 88 -0.16 -18.41 26.03
C LYS A 88 0.22 -19.76 25.44
N ASN A 89 1.51 -19.98 25.23
CA ASN A 89 2.06 -21.24 24.74
C ASN A 89 2.70 -22.07 25.86
N LYS A 90 3.06 -21.45 26.98
CA LYS A 90 3.66 -22.12 28.14
C LYS A 90 2.57 -22.58 29.13
N PRO A 91 2.79 -23.67 29.88
CA PRO A 91 1.83 -24.12 30.90
C PRO A 91 1.90 -23.28 32.18
N GLU A 92 3.01 -22.57 32.44
CA GLU A 92 3.20 -21.81 33.68
C GLU A 92 2.15 -20.70 33.86
N GLU A 93 1.87 -20.36 35.11
CA GLU A 93 0.98 -19.25 35.43
C GLU A 93 1.64 -17.90 35.06
N PHE A 94 0.80 -16.92 34.71
CA PHE A 94 1.27 -15.55 34.52
C PHE A 94 1.81 -15.00 35.84
N LYS A 95 2.86 -14.16 35.74
CA LYS A 95 3.36 -13.42 36.90
C LYS A 95 2.25 -12.55 37.49
N GLU A 96 2.20 -12.44 38.82
CA GLU A 96 1.13 -11.74 39.55
C GLU A 96 0.97 -10.27 39.13
N ASN A 97 2.06 -9.60 38.79
CA ASN A 97 2.02 -8.24 38.24
C ASN A 97 1.24 -8.15 36.92
N ILE A 98 1.42 -9.10 36.00
CA ILE A 98 0.70 -9.16 34.73
C ILE A 98 -0.79 -9.44 34.98
N ILE A 99 -1.09 -10.37 35.89
CA ILE A 99 -2.48 -10.68 36.28
C ILE A 99 -3.18 -9.42 36.78
N ASN A 100 -2.55 -8.69 37.73
CA ASN A 100 -3.13 -7.47 38.29
C ASN A 100 -3.34 -6.38 37.25
N ILE A 101 -2.41 -6.24 36.29
CA ILE A 101 -2.54 -5.27 35.21
C ILE A 101 -3.71 -5.63 34.28
N LEU A 102 -3.79 -6.89 33.85
CA LEU A 102 -4.86 -7.34 32.96
C LEU A 102 -6.24 -7.32 33.65
N ALA A 103 -6.30 -7.62 34.95
CA ALA A 103 -7.51 -7.53 35.76
C ALA A 103 -8.06 -6.09 35.86
N SER A 104 -7.15 -5.11 35.87
CA SER A 104 -7.51 -3.69 35.89
C SER A 104 -7.90 -3.12 34.52
N TYR A 105 -7.71 -3.89 33.44
CA TYR A 105 -8.01 -3.46 32.08
C TYR A 105 -9.52 -3.52 31.81
N SER A 106 -10.06 -2.42 31.30
CA SER A 106 -11.51 -2.24 31.17
C SER A 106 -12.08 -2.58 29.79
N ASN A 107 -11.22 -2.79 28.78
CA ASN A 107 -11.66 -3.12 27.43
C ASN A 107 -11.50 -4.63 27.14
N LYS A 108 -11.59 -5.02 25.86
CA LYS A 108 -11.66 -6.43 25.48
C LYS A 108 -10.31 -7.12 25.52
N ILE A 109 -10.30 -8.32 26.09
CA ILE A 109 -9.16 -9.22 26.09
C ILE A 109 -9.57 -10.52 25.39
N LEU A 110 -8.82 -10.92 24.36
CA LEU A 110 -8.86 -12.25 23.76
C LEU A 110 -7.66 -13.06 24.28
N LEU A 111 -7.92 -14.12 25.04
CA LEU A 111 -6.89 -15.05 25.51
C LEU A 111 -6.89 -16.33 24.67
N ILE A 112 -5.73 -16.67 24.11
CA ILE A 112 -5.48 -17.86 23.30
C ILE A 112 -4.54 -18.78 24.07
N ILE A 113 -5.04 -19.95 24.48
CA ILE A 113 -4.30 -20.93 25.28
C ILE A 113 -3.91 -22.12 24.39
N ASN A 114 -2.62 -22.28 24.17
CA ASN A 114 -1.99 -23.40 23.47
C ASN A 114 -1.10 -24.22 24.43
N SER A 115 -1.54 -24.39 25.67
CA SER A 115 -0.88 -25.20 26.69
C SER A 115 -1.89 -25.99 27.51
N ASP A 116 -1.40 -27.07 28.14
CA ASP A 116 -2.16 -27.88 29.09
C ASP A 116 -2.20 -27.16 30.44
N GLU A 117 -3.15 -26.24 30.61
CA GLU A 117 -3.32 -25.55 31.89
C GLU A 117 -3.96 -26.47 32.93
N GLU A 118 -3.31 -26.60 34.09
CA GLU A 118 -3.78 -27.48 35.16
C GLU A 118 -4.91 -26.87 36.01
N LYS A 119 -5.12 -25.54 35.98
CA LYS A 119 -6.10 -24.85 36.85
C LYS A 119 -6.76 -23.63 36.18
N GLU A 120 -8.08 -23.51 36.37
CA GLU A 120 -8.82 -22.29 36.05
C GLU A 120 -8.46 -21.17 37.04
N ASN A 121 -7.82 -20.11 36.54
CA ASN A 121 -7.50 -18.93 37.33
C ASN A 121 -8.74 -18.02 37.47
N LEU A 122 -8.95 -17.41 38.65
CA LEU A 122 -10.04 -16.46 38.91
C LEU A 122 -10.01 -15.27 37.93
N PHE A 123 -8.81 -14.88 37.48
CA PHE A 123 -8.57 -13.85 36.48
C PHE A 123 -9.32 -14.09 35.15
N TYR A 124 -9.54 -15.35 34.75
CA TYR A 124 -10.23 -15.64 33.48
C TYR A 124 -11.68 -15.18 33.45
N LYS A 125 -12.29 -14.91 34.61
CA LYS A 125 -13.65 -14.35 34.68
C LYS A 125 -13.75 -12.91 34.18
N GLU A 126 -12.63 -12.19 34.16
CA GLU A 126 -12.54 -10.79 33.72
C GLU A 126 -12.16 -10.68 32.24
N ILE A 127 -11.80 -11.80 31.60
CA ILE A 127 -11.44 -11.87 30.19
C ILE A 127 -12.69 -11.96 29.32
N SER A 128 -12.69 -11.20 28.21
CA SER A 128 -13.84 -11.14 27.31
C SER A 128 -14.05 -12.43 26.52
N GLU A 129 -12.98 -13.06 26.05
CA GLU A 129 -13.04 -14.32 25.31
C GLU A 129 -11.79 -15.18 25.59
N VAL A 130 -12.00 -16.47 25.82
CA VAL A 130 -10.93 -17.46 26.04
C VAL A 130 -11.10 -18.60 25.05
N ILE A 131 -10.08 -18.86 24.23
CA ILE A 131 -10.03 -20.01 23.33
C ILE A 131 -8.90 -20.96 23.74
N ARG A 132 -9.19 -22.26 23.71
CA ARG A 132 -8.23 -23.33 24.04
C ARG A 132 -8.00 -24.19 22.80
N ILE A 133 -6.76 -24.28 22.36
CA ILE A 133 -6.41 -24.86 21.05
C ILE A 133 -5.34 -25.95 21.13
N LYS A 134 -4.82 -26.27 22.33
CA LYS A 134 -3.71 -27.22 22.49
C LYS A 134 -3.95 -28.58 21.81
N ASN A 135 -5.15 -29.12 21.96
CA ASN A 135 -5.53 -30.46 21.49
C ASN A 135 -6.06 -30.49 20.04
N LEU A 136 -5.97 -29.37 19.31
CA LEU A 136 -6.38 -29.32 17.92
C LEU A 136 -5.20 -29.65 16.99
N GLU A 137 -5.50 -30.18 15.82
CA GLU A 137 -4.53 -30.32 14.73
C GLU A 137 -4.11 -28.94 14.20
N ASP A 138 -2.92 -28.84 13.60
CA ASP A 138 -2.34 -27.55 13.17
C ASP A 138 -3.27 -26.71 12.28
N TYR A 139 -3.99 -27.35 11.34
CA TYR A 139 -4.98 -26.68 10.50
C TYR A 139 -6.13 -26.09 11.33
N ASP A 140 -6.65 -26.87 12.28
CA ASP A 140 -7.76 -26.47 13.13
C ASP A 140 -7.34 -25.40 14.15
N LYS A 141 -6.09 -25.42 14.62
CA LYS A 141 -5.52 -24.35 15.46
C LYS A 141 -5.53 -23.02 14.72
N ASN A 142 -4.95 -22.96 13.51
CA ASN A 142 -4.91 -21.75 12.69
C ASN A 142 -6.31 -21.23 12.38
N LYS A 143 -7.21 -22.13 11.99
CA LYS A 143 -8.61 -21.78 11.72
C LYS A 143 -9.29 -21.19 12.96
N THR A 144 -9.13 -21.81 14.12
CA THR A 144 -9.76 -21.35 15.37
C THR A 144 -9.23 -19.96 15.78
N VAL A 145 -7.92 -19.72 15.64
CA VAL A 145 -7.32 -18.40 15.88
C VAL A 145 -7.88 -17.34 14.92
N ARG A 146 -7.94 -17.64 13.62
CA ARG A 146 -8.52 -16.75 12.60
C ARG A 146 -9.97 -16.39 12.93
N GLU A 147 -10.78 -17.39 13.26
CA GLU A 147 -12.20 -17.19 13.60
C GLU A 147 -12.36 -16.29 14.84
N ALA A 148 -11.55 -16.51 15.89
CA ALA A 148 -11.60 -15.69 17.09
C ALA A 148 -11.21 -14.23 16.83
N ILE A 149 -10.13 -14.02 16.10
CA ILE A 149 -9.67 -12.67 15.76
C ILE A 149 -10.69 -11.97 14.87
N LEU A 150 -11.29 -12.66 13.90
CA LEU A 150 -12.29 -12.05 13.02
C LEU A 150 -13.61 -11.73 13.71
N ARG A 151 -13.98 -12.40 14.79
CA ARG A 151 -15.11 -11.96 15.64
C ARG A 151 -14.89 -10.56 16.22
N MET A 152 -13.64 -10.10 16.30
CA MET A 152 -13.28 -8.73 16.68
C MET A 152 -13.49 -7.73 15.53
N SER A 153 -13.63 -8.21 14.28
CA SER A 153 -13.95 -7.43 13.07
C SER A 153 -15.43 -7.54 12.71
N LYS A 154 -15.95 -6.52 12.01
CA LYS A 154 -17.32 -6.51 11.45
C LYS A 154 -17.34 -6.58 9.91
N LYS A 155 -16.21 -6.89 9.28
CA LYS A 155 -16.05 -6.75 7.82
C LYS A 155 -16.40 -8.06 7.12
N ASN A 156 -17.09 -7.94 5.98
CA ASN A 156 -17.26 -9.05 5.06
C ASN A 156 -15.96 -9.30 4.30
N ASN A 157 -15.62 -10.57 4.11
CA ASN A 157 -14.51 -11.00 3.29
C ASN A 157 -14.77 -10.72 1.79
N LYS A 158 -13.72 -10.33 1.07
CA LYS A 158 -13.74 -10.13 -0.37
C LYS A 158 -12.83 -11.14 -1.06
N ILE A 159 -13.24 -11.60 -2.24
CA ILE A 159 -12.48 -12.54 -3.05
C ILE A 159 -12.11 -11.85 -4.36
N PHE A 160 -10.82 -11.84 -4.70
CA PHE A 160 -10.29 -11.24 -5.91
C PHE A 160 -9.73 -12.33 -6.83
N PHE A 161 -9.72 -12.06 -8.14
CA PHE A 161 -8.99 -12.88 -9.10
C PHE A 161 -7.68 -12.16 -9.49
N MET A 162 -6.60 -12.92 -9.64
CA MET A 162 -5.28 -12.35 -9.86
C MET A 162 -4.43 -13.19 -10.82
N LEU A 163 -3.87 -12.52 -11.81
CA LEU A 163 -2.76 -13.01 -12.61
C LEU A 163 -1.47 -12.63 -11.88
N ASP A 164 -0.81 -13.62 -11.29
CA ASP A 164 0.38 -13.41 -10.46
C ASP A 164 1.67 -13.54 -11.27
N GLU A 165 2.74 -12.89 -10.78
CA GLU A 165 4.07 -12.95 -11.38
C GLU A 165 4.10 -12.61 -12.89
N ALA A 166 3.52 -11.49 -13.31
CA ALA A 166 3.62 -11.02 -14.70
C ALA A 166 5.01 -10.41 -14.96
N TYR A 167 5.75 -10.95 -15.94
CA TYR A 167 7.08 -10.50 -16.30
C TYR A 167 7.14 -9.78 -17.66
N PRO A 168 8.09 -8.85 -17.85
CA PRO A 168 8.32 -8.21 -19.15
C PRO A 168 8.77 -9.16 -20.27
N PHE A 169 9.27 -10.34 -19.91
CA PHE A 169 9.78 -11.34 -20.85
C PHE A 169 8.83 -12.52 -21.06
N ASP A 170 7.64 -12.50 -20.43
CA ASP A 170 6.58 -13.46 -20.71
C ASP A 170 6.11 -13.35 -22.17
N ASP A 171 5.38 -14.36 -22.66
CA ASP A 171 4.63 -14.21 -23.91
C ASP A 171 3.46 -13.24 -23.68
N LEU A 172 3.72 -11.98 -23.99
CA LEU A 172 2.75 -10.89 -23.84
C LEU A 172 1.49 -11.09 -24.68
N ASN A 173 1.54 -11.88 -25.77
CA ASN A 173 0.34 -12.19 -26.54
C ASN A 173 -0.59 -13.15 -25.79
N GLU A 174 -0.02 -14.12 -25.07
CA GLU A 174 -0.79 -15.01 -24.18
C GLU A 174 -1.43 -14.21 -23.04
N LEU A 175 -0.71 -13.25 -22.45
CA LEU A 175 -1.26 -12.36 -21.43
C LEU A 175 -2.43 -11.51 -21.98
N LEU A 176 -2.29 -10.96 -23.19
CA LEU A 176 -3.38 -10.22 -23.87
C LEU A 176 -4.63 -11.08 -24.08
N LYS A 177 -4.48 -12.34 -24.54
CA LYS A 177 -5.62 -13.26 -24.69
C LYS A 177 -6.35 -13.49 -23.37
N LYS A 178 -5.64 -13.63 -22.26
CA LYS A 178 -6.22 -13.80 -20.92
C LYS A 178 -6.97 -12.54 -20.48
N ILE A 179 -6.38 -11.36 -20.69
CA ILE A 179 -7.02 -10.06 -20.40
C ILE A 179 -8.34 -9.94 -21.19
N ASP A 180 -8.31 -10.22 -22.49
CA ASP A 180 -9.51 -10.18 -23.32
C ASP A 180 -10.56 -11.19 -22.85
N TYR A 181 -10.15 -12.40 -22.47
CA TYR A 181 -11.06 -13.41 -21.92
C TYR A 181 -11.72 -12.94 -20.62
N LEU A 182 -10.95 -12.42 -19.67
CA LEU A 182 -11.46 -11.89 -18.40
C LEU A 182 -12.43 -10.73 -18.62
N TYR A 183 -12.06 -9.78 -19.48
CA TYR A 183 -12.91 -8.64 -19.84
C TYR A 183 -14.22 -9.08 -20.48
N ASN A 184 -14.17 -9.96 -21.48
CA ASN A 184 -15.35 -10.47 -22.17
C ASN A 184 -16.28 -11.27 -21.24
N LYS A 185 -15.74 -11.86 -20.18
CA LYS A 185 -16.50 -12.57 -19.14
C LYS A 185 -16.97 -11.66 -18.00
N GLY A 186 -16.63 -10.37 -18.03
CA GLY A 186 -16.97 -9.40 -16.98
C GLY A 186 -16.30 -9.73 -15.64
N ILE A 187 -15.13 -10.36 -15.66
CA ILE A 187 -14.39 -10.74 -14.45
C ILE A 187 -13.39 -9.63 -14.14
N PRO A 188 -13.55 -8.86 -13.04
CA PRO A 188 -12.52 -7.93 -12.62
C PRO A 188 -11.29 -8.71 -12.13
N PHE A 189 -10.10 -8.19 -12.40
CA PHE A 189 -8.86 -8.89 -12.13
C PHE A 189 -7.74 -7.97 -11.70
N ILE A 190 -6.75 -8.56 -11.04
CA ILE A 190 -5.51 -7.90 -10.64
C ILE A 190 -4.36 -8.50 -11.44
N ILE A 191 -3.42 -7.68 -11.89
CA ILE A 191 -2.12 -8.14 -12.39
C ILE A 191 -1.06 -7.79 -11.34
N SER A 192 -0.40 -8.83 -10.83
CA SER A 192 0.81 -8.72 -10.03
C SER A 192 1.99 -8.50 -10.93
N SER A 193 2.40 -7.25 -11.09
CA SER A 193 3.48 -6.93 -12.01
C SER A 193 4.82 -7.06 -11.32
N MET A 194 5.73 -7.85 -11.91
CA MET A 194 7.11 -7.94 -11.44
C MET A 194 7.84 -6.60 -11.53
N PRO A 195 8.73 -6.29 -10.57
CA PRO A 195 9.39 -5.00 -10.53
C PRO A 195 10.51 -4.89 -11.58
N ILE A 196 10.64 -3.72 -12.19
CA ILE A 196 11.65 -3.40 -13.21
C ILE A 196 12.52 -2.23 -12.76
N PHE A 197 13.74 -2.54 -12.33
CA PHE A 197 14.70 -1.54 -11.87
C PHE A 197 15.86 -1.28 -12.85
N ASN A 198 16.06 -2.15 -13.85
CA ASN A 198 17.11 -2.04 -14.88
C ASN A 198 16.52 -2.02 -16.30
N ASN A 199 17.30 -1.60 -17.29
CA ASN A 199 16.96 -1.65 -18.73
C ASN A 199 15.63 -0.96 -19.08
N LYS A 200 15.41 0.23 -18.50
CA LYS A 200 14.13 0.97 -18.56
C LYS A 200 13.65 1.36 -19.96
N ASN A 201 14.54 1.32 -20.94
CA ASN A 201 14.28 1.72 -22.33
C ASN A 201 14.28 0.53 -23.29
N SER A 202 14.28 -0.71 -22.78
CA SER A 202 14.24 -1.90 -23.62
C SER A 202 12.88 -2.05 -24.30
N GLU A 203 12.88 -2.61 -25.51
CA GLU A 203 11.65 -2.88 -26.27
C GLU A 203 10.70 -3.82 -25.52
N ALA A 204 11.26 -4.81 -24.81
CA ALA A 204 10.48 -5.73 -23.97
C ALA A 204 9.71 -4.96 -22.88
N MET A 205 10.35 -3.99 -22.22
CA MET A 205 9.68 -3.17 -21.21
C MET A 205 8.60 -2.28 -21.83
N LYS A 206 8.86 -1.63 -22.97
CA LYS A 206 7.86 -0.79 -23.64
C LYS A 206 6.58 -1.58 -23.97
N ARG A 207 6.76 -2.76 -24.56
CA ARG A 207 5.65 -3.68 -24.89
C ARG A 207 4.94 -4.17 -23.63
N TYR A 208 5.69 -4.47 -22.58
CA TYR A 208 5.11 -4.88 -21.30
C TYR A 208 4.24 -3.78 -20.69
N MET A 209 4.75 -2.54 -20.63
CA MET A 209 3.98 -1.40 -20.13
C MET A 209 2.73 -1.11 -20.97
N GLU A 210 2.80 -1.30 -22.29
CA GLU A 210 1.62 -1.22 -23.16
C GLU A 210 0.56 -2.27 -22.80
N VAL A 211 0.96 -3.51 -22.53
CA VAL A 211 0.03 -4.56 -22.08
C VAL A 211 -0.58 -4.22 -20.71
N LEU A 212 0.18 -3.64 -19.78
CA LEU A 212 -0.36 -3.20 -18.49
C LEU A 212 -1.39 -2.07 -18.66
N ARG A 213 -1.11 -1.06 -19.48
CA ARG A 213 -2.10 -0.01 -19.81
C ARG A 213 -3.33 -0.59 -20.51
N TYR A 214 -3.15 -1.60 -21.36
CA TYR A 214 -4.27 -2.32 -21.98
C TYR A 214 -5.13 -3.01 -20.92
N ALA A 215 -4.52 -3.70 -19.96
CA ALA A 215 -5.21 -4.31 -18.83
C ALA A 215 -6.01 -3.29 -18.02
N GLU A 216 -5.41 -2.14 -17.66
CA GLU A 216 -6.10 -1.07 -16.92
C GLU A 216 -7.33 -0.55 -17.67
N SER A 217 -7.21 -0.34 -18.99
CA SER A 217 -8.35 0.08 -19.83
C SER A 217 -9.48 -0.96 -19.95
N ARG A 218 -9.24 -2.18 -19.47
CA ARG A 218 -10.17 -3.32 -19.50
C ARG A 218 -10.57 -3.78 -18.09
N GLY A 219 -10.45 -2.90 -17.09
CA GLY A 219 -10.89 -3.19 -15.71
C GLY A 219 -9.90 -4.03 -14.91
N GLY A 220 -8.67 -4.19 -15.40
CA GLY A 220 -7.57 -4.73 -14.62
C GLY A 220 -7.02 -3.69 -13.64
N SER A 221 -6.64 -4.11 -12.44
CA SER A 221 -5.85 -3.28 -11.52
C SER A 221 -4.40 -3.76 -11.48
N ILE A 222 -3.45 -2.83 -11.48
CA ILE A 222 -2.03 -3.17 -11.36
C ILE A 222 -1.58 -3.03 -9.90
N ILE A 223 -0.86 -4.04 -9.42
CA ILE A 223 -0.11 -3.97 -8.16
C ILE A 223 1.36 -4.28 -8.43
N LEU A 224 2.23 -3.85 -7.53
CA LEU A 224 3.67 -4.07 -7.66
C LEU A 224 4.10 -5.29 -6.82
N HIS A 225 4.60 -6.32 -7.49
CA HIS A 225 5.18 -7.51 -6.85
C HIS A 225 6.50 -7.15 -6.15
N TYR A 226 6.80 -7.80 -5.03
CA TYR A 226 8.12 -7.66 -4.40
C TYR A 226 9.21 -8.31 -5.27
N PRO A 227 10.46 -7.80 -5.29
CA PRO A 227 11.53 -8.42 -6.07
C PRO A 227 11.98 -9.72 -5.42
N TYR A 228 12.24 -10.76 -6.23
CA TYR A 228 13.01 -11.90 -5.75
C TYR A 228 14.42 -11.45 -5.39
N ILE A 229 14.84 -11.77 -4.18
CA ILE A 229 16.21 -11.55 -3.72
C ILE A 229 16.80 -12.91 -3.45
N TYR A 230 17.82 -13.26 -4.23
CA TYR A 230 18.65 -14.42 -3.95
C TYR A 230 19.33 -14.18 -2.61
N GLN A 231 18.85 -14.88 -1.58
CA GLN A 231 19.46 -14.88 -0.26
C GLN A 231 20.80 -15.60 -0.37
N LYS A 232 21.88 -14.83 -0.48
CA LYS A 232 23.23 -15.36 -0.33
C LYS A 232 23.52 -15.42 1.16
N ASP A 233 23.35 -16.60 1.75
CA ASP A 233 23.79 -16.98 3.09
C ASP A 233 23.33 -16.06 4.25
N ASN A 234 22.20 -16.42 4.88
CA ASN A 234 21.88 -16.11 6.28
C ASN A 234 22.04 -14.66 6.76
N VAL A 235 21.59 -13.65 6.01
CA VAL A 235 21.17 -12.36 6.59
C VAL A 235 20.03 -11.86 5.73
N SER A 236 18.92 -11.50 6.39
CA SER A 236 17.77 -10.77 5.85
C SER A 236 18.11 -9.99 4.58
N ALA A 237 17.38 -10.21 3.49
CA ALA A 237 17.41 -9.33 2.34
C ALA A 237 17.45 -7.87 2.82
N ASP A 238 18.45 -7.09 2.39
CA ASP A 238 18.61 -5.72 2.88
C ASP A 238 17.32 -4.95 2.54
N ILE A 239 16.49 -4.70 3.56
CA ILE A 239 15.19 -4.04 3.41
C ILE A 239 15.36 -2.68 2.73
N LYS A 240 16.53 -2.04 2.87
CA LYS A 240 16.86 -0.81 2.15
C LYS A 240 17.07 -1.06 0.66
N GLU A 241 17.73 -2.16 0.28
CA GLU A 241 17.88 -2.57 -1.11
C GLU A 241 16.53 -2.91 -1.73
N ILE A 242 15.69 -3.70 -1.04
CA ILE A 242 14.30 -3.98 -1.44
C ILE A 242 13.56 -2.69 -1.70
N SER A 243 13.54 -1.81 -0.70
CA SER A 243 12.81 -0.54 -0.76
C SER A 243 13.30 0.31 -1.92
N SER A 244 14.63 0.38 -2.13
CA SER A 244 15.23 1.10 -3.25
C SER A 244 14.80 0.54 -4.61
N LYS A 245 14.83 -0.78 -4.79
CA LYS A 245 14.39 -1.44 -6.04
C LYS A 245 12.90 -1.22 -6.31
N MET A 246 12.07 -1.31 -5.28
CA MET A 246 10.62 -1.08 -5.39
C MET A 246 10.33 0.36 -5.80
N ILE A 247 10.99 1.34 -5.16
CA ILE A 247 10.89 2.75 -5.56
C ILE A 247 11.35 2.96 -7.02
N MET A 248 12.48 2.36 -7.41
CA MET A 248 12.97 2.45 -8.78
C MET A 248 11.98 1.88 -9.78
N SER A 249 11.34 0.76 -9.44
CA SER A 249 10.32 0.11 -10.26
C SER A 249 9.05 0.95 -10.37
N GLN A 250 8.56 1.49 -9.25
CA GLN A 250 7.39 2.35 -9.26
C GLN A 250 7.59 3.55 -10.17
N LYS A 251 8.76 4.19 -10.10
CA LYS A 251 9.14 5.25 -11.03
C LYS A 251 9.16 4.77 -12.48
N SER A 252 9.73 3.59 -12.75
CA SER A 252 9.72 3.00 -14.09
C SER A 252 8.29 2.77 -14.64
N PHE A 253 7.30 2.51 -13.79
CA PHE A 253 5.92 2.32 -14.24
C PHE A 253 5.25 3.68 -14.53
N GLN A 254 5.45 4.65 -13.64
CA GLN A 254 4.95 6.02 -13.79
C GLN A 254 5.49 6.69 -15.06
N ASP A 255 6.77 6.49 -15.38
CA ASP A 255 7.41 6.98 -16.61
C ASP A 255 6.66 6.51 -17.87
N TYR A 256 5.90 5.41 -17.79
CA TYR A 256 5.08 4.84 -18.87
C TYR A 256 3.56 4.91 -18.61
N LEU A 257 3.11 5.81 -17.72
CA LEU A 257 1.70 6.00 -17.35
C LEU A 257 1.01 4.74 -16.81
N VAL A 258 1.75 3.88 -16.11
CA VAL A 258 1.20 2.74 -15.37
C VAL A 258 1.29 3.04 -13.87
N TYR A 259 0.21 2.82 -13.13
CA TYR A 259 0.12 3.25 -11.74
C TYR A 259 -0.26 2.10 -10.81
N ALA A 260 0.75 1.39 -10.30
CA ALA A 260 0.50 0.36 -9.30
C ALA A 260 -0.13 0.96 -8.03
N THR A 261 -1.27 0.39 -7.61
CA THR A 261 -2.13 0.96 -6.55
C THR A 261 -2.04 0.22 -5.21
N ALA A 262 -1.24 -0.84 -5.14
CA ALA A 262 -0.90 -1.56 -3.93
C ALA A 262 0.43 -2.29 -4.13
N ILE A 263 0.96 -2.82 -3.03
CA ILE A 263 2.17 -3.65 -3.04
C ILE A 263 1.84 -5.07 -2.60
N ASP A 264 2.62 -5.99 -3.12
CA ASP A 264 2.71 -7.36 -2.64
C ASP A 264 4.00 -7.57 -1.83
N ILE A 265 3.93 -8.41 -0.81
CA ILE A 265 5.01 -8.72 0.13
C ILE A 265 5.05 -10.23 0.38
N SER A 266 6.24 -10.75 0.67
CA SER A 266 6.39 -12.10 1.22
C SER A 266 5.93 -12.13 2.69
N GLU A 267 5.29 -13.21 3.15
CA GLU A 267 4.75 -13.32 4.51
C GLU A 267 5.82 -13.17 5.60
N ASP A 268 7.02 -13.74 5.41
CA ASP A 268 8.13 -13.62 6.36
C ASP A 268 8.55 -12.17 6.63
N TRP A 269 8.34 -11.27 5.67
CA TRP A 269 8.77 -9.88 5.80
C TRP A 269 8.07 -9.15 6.93
N ILE A 270 6.83 -9.52 7.25
CA ILE A 270 6.05 -8.96 8.37
C ILE A 270 6.82 -9.05 9.69
N TYR A 271 7.70 -10.05 9.81
CA TYR A 271 8.37 -10.42 11.05
C TYR A 271 9.82 -9.90 11.18
N PHE A 272 10.26 -9.05 10.25
CA PHE A 272 11.59 -8.45 10.26
C PHE A 272 11.64 -7.05 10.91
N SER A 273 12.74 -6.74 11.60
CA SER A 273 12.85 -5.58 12.50
C SER A 273 12.71 -4.20 11.83
N ASP A 274 13.09 -4.06 10.56
CA ASP A 274 13.07 -2.78 9.83
C ASP A 274 11.99 -2.70 8.75
N ILE A 275 11.06 -3.66 8.70
CA ILE A 275 10.10 -3.76 7.60
C ILE A 275 9.06 -2.63 7.61
N ASN A 276 8.78 -2.00 8.75
CA ASN A 276 7.74 -0.99 8.85
C ASN A 276 7.88 0.14 7.82
N LYS A 277 9.12 0.60 7.58
CA LYS A 277 9.38 1.63 6.56
C LYS A 277 8.88 1.22 5.18
N TYR A 278 8.99 -0.07 4.87
CA TYR A 278 8.50 -0.64 3.64
C TYR A 278 7.00 -0.91 3.69
N LEU A 279 6.48 -1.53 4.75
CA LEU A 279 5.03 -1.77 4.91
C LEU A 279 4.24 -0.46 4.83
N ASP A 280 4.78 0.63 5.36
CA ASP A 280 4.12 1.94 5.40
C ASP A 280 4.11 2.68 4.06
N THR A 281 4.82 2.15 3.06
CA THR A 281 4.68 2.62 1.68
C THR A 281 3.29 2.31 1.12
N SER A 282 2.48 1.45 1.76
CA SER A 282 1.08 1.24 1.36
C SER A 282 0.17 0.97 2.54
N ASN A 283 -1.11 1.35 2.42
CA ASN A 283 -2.17 0.87 3.32
C ASN A 283 -2.80 -0.44 2.85
N THR A 284 -2.40 -0.95 1.68
CA THR A 284 -2.97 -2.14 1.05
C THR A 284 -1.87 -3.14 0.72
N LEU A 285 -1.92 -4.29 1.39
CA LEU A 285 -0.91 -5.34 1.26
C LEU A 285 -1.53 -6.59 0.65
N PHE A 286 -0.88 -7.11 -0.38
CA PHE A 286 -1.05 -8.50 -0.80
C PHE A 286 0.04 -9.34 -0.14
N ILE A 287 -0.35 -10.42 0.54
CA ILE A 287 0.58 -11.29 1.27
C ILE A 287 0.75 -12.57 0.47
N THR A 288 1.97 -12.81 -0.01
CA THR A 288 2.36 -14.08 -0.61
C THR A 288 2.76 -15.05 0.50
N PRO A 289 2.02 -16.17 0.68
CA PRO A 289 2.35 -17.16 1.70
C PRO A 289 3.67 -17.87 1.36
N ILE A 290 4.37 -18.35 2.38
CA ILE A 290 5.57 -19.17 2.21
C ILE A 290 5.40 -20.53 2.89
N ASP A 291 5.98 -21.57 2.29
CA ASP A 291 5.92 -22.95 2.80
C ASP A 291 7.01 -23.26 3.85
N GLU A 292 7.82 -22.27 4.23
CA GLU A 292 8.97 -22.43 5.13
C GLU A 292 8.70 -21.94 6.56
N ASP A 293 9.46 -22.49 7.52
CA ASP A 293 9.44 -22.06 8.92
C ASP A 293 9.93 -20.60 9.04
N ILE A 294 8.98 -19.67 9.17
CA ILE A 294 9.26 -18.25 9.41
C ILE A 294 9.91 -18.07 10.79
N LYS A 295 11.01 -17.32 10.85
CA LYS A 295 11.66 -16.89 12.09
C LYS A 295 11.43 -15.39 12.31
N ILE A 296 10.86 -15.02 13.46
CA ILE A 296 10.82 -13.61 13.91
C ILE A 296 12.25 -13.15 14.20
N SER A 297 12.65 -12.03 13.60
CA SER A 297 13.96 -11.43 13.88
C SER A 297 13.96 -10.53 15.12
N LYS A 298 12.79 -10.12 15.62
CA LYS A 298 12.64 -9.25 16.79
C LYS A 298 11.37 -9.55 17.60
N TYR A 299 11.53 -9.80 18.90
CA TYR A 299 10.42 -10.14 19.79
C TYR A 299 9.38 -9.01 19.98
N ASN A 300 9.78 -7.76 19.76
CA ASN A 300 8.90 -6.59 19.83
C ASN A 300 8.79 -5.86 18.50
N MET A 301 7.57 -5.64 18.04
CA MET A 301 7.28 -5.00 16.75
C MET A 301 6.07 -4.08 16.87
N LYS A 302 6.05 -3.02 16.06
CA LYS A 302 4.89 -2.14 15.91
C LYS A 302 4.53 -2.12 14.44
N ILE A 303 3.31 -2.40 14.05
CA ILE A 303 2.86 -2.35 12.67
C ILE A 303 1.76 -1.29 12.58
N ASN A 304 1.94 -0.30 11.72
CA ASN A 304 0.91 0.71 11.50
C ASN A 304 -0.31 0.10 10.81
N LYS A 305 -1.48 0.70 11.02
CA LYS A 305 -2.74 0.27 10.41
C LYS A 305 -2.59 0.02 8.91
N LYS A 306 -3.16 -1.10 8.46
CA LYS A 306 -3.44 -1.40 7.05
C LYS A 306 -4.95 -1.39 6.85
N GLU A 307 -5.42 -0.66 5.84
CA GLU A 307 -6.85 -0.63 5.50
C GLU A 307 -7.29 -1.94 4.86
N ASN A 308 -6.37 -2.55 4.10
CA ASN A 308 -6.64 -3.70 3.28
C ASN A 308 -5.46 -4.68 3.37
N VAL A 309 -5.78 -5.91 3.73
CA VAL A 309 -4.84 -7.03 3.70
C VAL A 309 -5.52 -8.13 2.92
N ILE A 310 -4.84 -8.63 1.88
CA ILE A 310 -5.34 -9.65 0.97
C ILE A 310 -4.32 -10.80 0.94
N GLU A 311 -4.75 -11.98 1.35
CA GLU A 311 -3.90 -13.19 1.31
C GLU A 311 -3.96 -13.82 -0.08
N LYS A 312 -2.81 -14.05 -0.72
CA LYS A 312 -2.76 -14.76 -2.00
C LYS A 312 -2.98 -16.25 -1.76
N VAL A 313 -3.83 -16.86 -2.57
CA VAL A 313 -4.12 -18.29 -2.54
C VAL A 313 -3.91 -18.84 -3.95
N PRO A 314 -2.80 -19.58 -4.21
CA PRO A 314 -2.62 -20.29 -5.46
C PRO A 314 -3.83 -21.15 -5.79
N TYR A 315 -4.30 -21.13 -7.04
CA TYR A 315 -5.46 -21.91 -7.47
C TYR A 315 -5.39 -23.39 -7.06
N ASN A 316 -4.21 -24.01 -7.13
CA ASN A 316 -4.02 -25.42 -6.74
C ASN A 316 -4.27 -25.66 -5.24
N ASN A 317 -4.13 -24.62 -4.42
CA ASN A 317 -4.38 -24.64 -2.97
C ASN A 317 -5.76 -24.07 -2.63
N PHE A 318 -6.50 -23.58 -3.62
CA PHE A 318 -7.83 -23.03 -3.44
C PHE A 318 -8.84 -24.16 -3.23
N ASN A 319 -9.61 -24.07 -2.14
CA ASN A 319 -10.69 -25.01 -1.84
C ASN A 319 -11.99 -24.23 -1.69
N ASN A 320 -12.91 -24.44 -2.63
CA ASN A 320 -14.24 -23.82 -2.67
C ASN A 320 -15.11 -24.08 -1.42
N LYS A 321 -14.82 -25.13 -0.65
CA LYS A 321 -15.52 -25.44 0.61
C LYS A 321 -14.90 -24.77 1.83
N SER A 322 -13.73 -24.16 1.68
CA SER A 322 -13.08 -23.42 2.76
C SER A 322 -13.84 -22.12 3.01
N ASN A 323 -14.20 -21.88 4.27
CA ASN A 323 -14.64 -20.57 4.71
C ASN A 323 -13.40 -19.67 4.78
N TYR A 324 -13.08 -18.98 3.69
CA TYR A 324 -12.05 -17.97 3.70
C TYR A 324 -12.50 -16.78 4.54
N LEU A 325 -11.73 -16.58 5.59
CA LEU A 325 -12.05 -15.71 6.70
C LEU A 325 -11.50 -14.29 6.50
N ASN A 326 -10.41 -14.18 5.74
CA ASN A 326 -9.78 -12.94 5.33
C ASN A 326 -10.17 -12.58 3.88
N ASN A 327 -9.81 -11.37 3.43
CA ASN A 327 -9.82 -11.12 1.99
C ASN A 327 -8.76 -11.99 1.33
N ILE A 328 -9.11 -12.58 0.19
CA ILE A 328 -8.18 -13.44 -0.57
C ILE A 328 -8.09 -13.02 -2.02
N ALA A 329 -6.95 -13.29 -2.64
CA ALA A 329 -6.77 -13.26 -4.08
C ALA A 329 -6.50 -14.68 -4.57
N ILE A 330 -7.38 -15.26 -5.37
CA ILE A 330 -7.14 -16.54 -6.03
C ILE A 330 -6.17 -16.28 -7.19
N THR A 331 -5.00 -16.91 -7.14
CA THR A 331 -3.92 -16.63 -8.09
C THR A 331 -3.74 -17.73 -9.12
N LEU A 332 -3.52 -17.31 -10.37
CA LEU A 332 -2.97 -18.12 -11.45
C LEU A 332 -1.73 -17.41 -11.99
N ARG A 333 -0.66 -18.14 -12.31
CA ARG A 333 0.55 -17.52 -12.86
C ARG A 333 0.27 -16.89 -14.21
N SER A 334 0.83 -15.71 -14.44
CA SER A 334 0.73 -14.95 -15.68
C SER A 334 1.30 -15.70 -16.89
N ASP A 335 2.24 -16.61 -16.71
CA ASP A 335 2.86 -17.42 -17.77
C ASP A 335 2.11 -18.72 -18.11
N THR A 336 1.03 -19.06 -17.38
CA THR A 336 0.21 -20.26 -17.63
C THR A 336 -0.34 -20.27 -19.06
N ASP A 337 -0.27 -21.37 -19.82
CA ASP A 337 -0.90 -21.45 -21.15
C ASP A 337 -2.39 -21.03 -21.15
N PHE A 338 -2.86 -20.35 -22.21
CA PHE A 338 -4.23 -19.82 -22.26
C PHE A 338 -5.33 -20.88 -22.07
N GLU A 339 -5.21 -22.07 -22.66
CA GLU A 339 -6.24 -23.10 -22.50
C GLU A 339 -6.25 -23.67 -21.08
N VAL A 340 -5.06 -23.84 -20.48
CA VAL A 340 -4.93 -24.24 -19.07
C VAL A 340 -5.52 -23.18 -18.14
N PHE A 341 -5.19 -21.91 -18.36
CA PHE A 341 -5.75 -20.76 -17.63
C PHE A 341 -7.28 -20.76 -17.70
N LYS A 342 -7.83 -20.91 -18.90
CA LYS A 342 -9.27 -20.90 -19.16
C LYS A 342 -9.98 -22.04 -18.42
N ASN A 343 -9.45 -23.26 -18.51
CA ASN A 343 -10.01 -24.41 -17.81
C ASN A 343 -9.99 -24.23 -16.28
N ASN A 344 -8.89 -23.73 -15.73
CA ASN A 344 -8.78 -23.44 -14.30
C ASN A 344 -9.79 -22.36 -13.87
N LEU A 345 -9.90 -21.27 -14.64
CA LEU A 345 -10.82 -20.18 -14.35
C LEU A 345 -12.29 -20.63 -14.44
N ASP A 346 -12.64 -21.42 -15.45
CA ASP A 346 -14.00 -21.95 -15.61
C ASP A 346 -14.35 -22.88 -14.43
N THR A 347 -13.41 -23.70 -13.95
CA THR A 347 -13.58 -24.52 -12.73
C THR A 347 -13.84 -23.67 -11.48
N ILE A 348 -13.14 -22.53 -11.32
CA ILE A 348 -13.41 -21.62 -10.21
C ILE A 348 -14.84 -21.06 -10.31
N LYS A 349 -15.31 -20.73 -11.52
CA LYS A 349 -16.65 -20.15 -11.72
C LYS A 349 -17.79 -21.14 -11.51
N GLU A 350 -17.60 -22.41 -11.83
CA GLU A 350 -18.60 -23.46 -11.53
C GLU A 350 -18.95 -23.51 -10.04
N ASN A 351 -18.03 -23.06 -9.18
CA ASN A 351 -18.24 -22.95 -7.73
C ASN A 351 -19.03 -21.70 -7.30
N GLN A 352 -19.62 -20.95 -8.23
CA GLN A 352 -20.44 -19.75 -7.99
C GLN A 352 -19.71 -18.65 -7.21
N ILE A 353 -18.38 -18.58 -7.35
CA ILE A 353 -17.56 -17.56 -6.69
C ILE A 353 -17.74 -16.22 -7.43
N HIS A 354 -18.09 -15.19 -6.66
CA HIS A 354 -18.16 -13.83 -7.15
C HIS A 354 -16.87 -13.08 -6.85
N PHE A 355 -16.19 -12.58 -7.89
CA PHE A 355 -14.98 -11.78 -7.74
C PHE A 355 -15.32 -10.32 -7.51
N ASN A 356 -14.79 -9.76 -6.42
CA ASN A 356 -14.83 -8.34 -6.15
C ASN A 356 -13.88 -7.58 -7.08
N ASP A 357 -14.29 -6.39 -7.46
CA ASP A 357 -13.43 -5.48 -8.21
C ASP A 357 -12.53 -4.69 -7.27
N PHE A 358 -11.21 -4.88 -7.42
CA PHE A 358 -10.20 -4.18 -6.63
C PHE A 358 -10.20 -2.68 -6.93
N MET A 359 -10.66 -2.23 -8.09
CA MET A 359 -10.74 -0.81 -8.45
C MET A 359 -11.64 -0.02 -7.48
N ASN A 360 -12.62 -0.69 -6.87
CA ASN A 360 -13.56 -0.12 -5.89
C ASN A 360 -13.04 -0.11 -4.45
N MET A 361 -11.81 -0.58 -4.21
CA MET A 361 -11.20 -0.63 -2.88
C MET A 361 -10.22 0.51 -2.72
N ASN A 362 -10.47 1.47 -1.83
CA ASN A 362 -9.56 2.59 -1.62
C ASN A 362 -8.17 2.07 -1.21
N SER A 363 -7.11 2.60 -1.82
CA SER A 363 -5.73 2.23 -1.51
C SER A 363 -4.78 3.38 -1.78
N TYR A 364 -3.60 3.35 -1.19
CA TYR A 364 -2.52 4.24 -1.60
C TYR A 364 -1.18 3.51 -1.63
N VAL A 365 -0.28 4.04 -2.45
CA VAL A 365 1.15 3.74 -2.46
C VAL A 365 1.90 5.06 -2.35
N HIS A 366 2.78 5.17 -1.37
CA HIS A 366 3.64 6.31 -1.11
C HIS A 366 5.09 5.86 -1.23
N MET A 367 5.76 6.29 -2.31
CA MET A 367 7.16 5.96 -2.58
C MET A 367 7.94 7.24 -2.87
N ARG A 368 8.80 7.63 -1.91
CA ARG A 368 9.53 8.91 -1.88
C ARG A 368 8.59 10.13 -1.76
N GLU A 369 8.44 10.89 -2.84
CA GLU A 369 7.62 12.11 -2.90
C GLU A 369 6.30 11.85 -3.62
N ASP A 370 6.21 10.74 -4.35
CA ASP A 370 5.02 10.40 -5.13
C ASP A 370 4.03 9.58 -4.30
N ILE A 371 2.79 10.04 -4.33
CA ILE A 371 1.66 9.37 -3.72
C ILE A 371 0.67 9.01 -4.82
N ILE A 372 0.52 7.70 -5.05
CA ILE A 372 -0.54 7.15 -5.88
C ILE A 372 -1.69 6.79 -4.96
N LYS A 373 -2.87 7.36 -5.20
CA LYS A 373 -4.10 7.04 -4.48
C LYS A 373 -5.10 6.45 -5.43
N LYS A 374 -5.77 5.40 -4.99
CA LYS A 374 -6.96 4.88 -5.62
C LYS A 374 -8.15 5.18 -4.71
N GLU A 375 -9.10 5.93 -5.22
CA GLU A 375 -10.28 6.33 -4.47
C GLU A 375 -11.48 6.46 -5.41
N ASN A 376 -12.64 5.93 -5.00
CA ASN A 376 -13.90 6.01 -5.76
C ASN A 376 -13.75 5.57 -7.23
N GLY A 377 -13.03 4.48 -7.47
CA GLY A 377 -12.82 3.93 -8.82
C GLY A 377 -11.92 4.78 -9.73
N ASN A 378 -11.13 5.70 -9.17
CA ASN A 378 -10.18 6.52 -9.91
C ASN A 378 -8.77 6.40 -9.32
N ILE A 379 -7.76 6.66 -10.14
CA ILE A 379 -6.34 6.69 -9.74
C ILE A 379 -5.84 8.13 -9.81
N PHE A 380 -5.13 8.56 -8.77
CA PHE A 380 -4.55 9.88 -8.65
C PHE A 380 -3.06 9.77 -8.38
N LEU A 381 -2.23 10.50 -9.12
CA LEU A 381 -0.82 10.74 -8.81
C LEU A 381 -0.70 12.14 -8.22
N ASN A 382 -0.24 12.26 -6.97
CA ASN A 382 -0.07 13.55 -6.29
C ASN A 382 -1.33 14.43 -6.36
N ASN A 383 -2.50 13.80 -6.16
CA ASN A 383 -3.85 14.38 -6.27
C ASN A 383 -4.30 14.78 -7.70
N ILE A 384 -3.50 14.52 -8.73
CA ILE A 384 -3.90 14.69 -10.13
C ILE A 384 -4.52 13.39 -10.61
N ASN A 385 -5.74 13.44 -11.16
CA ASN A 385 -6.40 12.26 -11.71
C ASN A 385 -5.65 11.80 -12.97
N VAL A 386 -5.18 10.55 -12.95
CA VAL A 386 -4.42 9.90 -14.03
C VAL A 386 -5.15 8.67 -14.58
N ASN A 387 -6.42 8.49 -14.21
CA ASN A 387 -7.21 7.35 -14.63
C ASN A 387 -7.38 7.32 -16.15
N SER A 388 -6.79 6.31 -16.82
CA SER A 388 -6.91 6.16 -18.26
C SER A 388 -8.02 5.17 -18.60
N GLN A 389 -9.25 5.68 -18.78
CA GLN A 389 -10.37 4.85 -19.30
C GLN A 389 -10.17 4.43 -20.76
N LYS A 390 -9.24 5.08 -21.47
CA LYS A 390 -8.90 4.78 -22.85
C LYS A 390 -7.54 4.09 -22.90
N PHE A 391 -7.44 3.05 -23.72
CA PHE A 391 -6.14 2.45 -24.03
C PHE A 391 -5.22 3.45 -24.73
N ILE A 392 -3.96 3.53 -24.27
CA ILE A 392 -2.89 4.33 -24.87
C ILE A 392 -1.83 3.38 -25.42
N SER A 393 -1.76 3.26 -26.74
CA SER A 393 -0.74 2.46 -27.42
C SER A 393 0.67 3.03 -27.19
N ILE A 394 1.71 2.22 -27.43
CA ILE A 394 3.09 2.72 -27.33
C ILE A 394 3.34 3.88 -28.31
N LYS A 395 2.76 3.81 -29.51
CA LYS A 395 2.85 4.87 -30.52
C LYS A 395 2.18 6.15 -30.04
N ASP A 396 0.99 6.05 -29.44
CA ASP A 396 0.28 7.22 -28.92
C ASP A 396 1.01 7.83 -27.73
N PHE A 397 1.58 7.00 -26.85
CA PHE A 397 2.41 7.42 -25.73
C PHE A 397 3.65 8.19 -26.21
N GLU A 398 4.41 7.65 -27.17
CA GLU A 398 5.61 8.34 -27.69
C GLU A 398 5.25 9.67 -28.38
N ASN A 399 4.11 9.72 -29.07
CA ASN A 399 3.63 10.96 -29.70
C ASN A 399 3.25 12.06 -28.69
N MET A 400 2.88 11.72 -27.45
CA MET A 400 2.57 12.72 -26.42
C MET A 400 3.79 13.58 -26.08
N PHE A 401 4.96 12.96 -25.94
CA PHE A 401 6.21 13.68 -25.63
C PHE A 401 6.73 14.48 -26.83
N ILE A 402 6.55 13.98 -28.06
CA ILE A 402 6.92 14.74 -29.26
C ILE A 402 6.11 16.04 -29.33
N ARG A 403 4.80 15.97 -29.09
CA ARG A 403 3.93 17.16 -29.07
C ARG A 403 4.28 18.11 -27.95
N GLU A 404 4.63 17.62 -26.76
CA GLU A 404 5.07 18.46 -25.65
C GLU A 404 6.39 19.19 -25.98
N VAL A 405 7.32 18.54 -26.68
CA VAL A 405 8.55 19.16 -27.18
C VAL A 405 8.25 20.18 -28.30
N GLU A 406 7.34 19.88 -29.22
CA GLU A 406 6.91 20.84 -30.25
C GLU A 406 6.18 22.05 -29.66
N ASP A 407 5.33 21.86 -28.65
CA ASP A 407 4.62 22.95 -27.96
C ASP A 407 5.54 23.79 -27.08
N THR A 408 6.56 23.20 -26.46
CA THR A 408 7.58 23.95 -25.71
C THR A 408 8.55 24.70 -26.63
N THR A 409 8.94 24.10 -27.76
CA THR A 409 9.78 24.77 -28.77
C THR A 409 9.04 25.87 -29.54
N ASN A 410 7.72 25.75 -29.75
CA ASN A 410 6.91 26.82 -30.35
C ASN A 410 6.54 27.95 -29.38
N ASN A 411 6.62 27.72 -28.05
CA ASN A 411 6.38 28.74 -27.03
C ASN A 411 7.66 29.43 -26.52
N GLU A 412 8.84 29.09 -27.06
CA GLU A 412 10.13 29.73 -26.75
C GLU A 412 10.71 30.59 -27.88
N GLU A 413 9.87 31.17 -28.75
CA GLU A 413 10.24 32.49 -29.32
C GLU A 413 10.03 33.54 -28.22
N ILE A 414 10.95 33.58 -27.25
CA ILE A 414 11.11 34.77 -26.41
C ILE A 414 11.46 35.90 -27.37
N ASP A 415 10.52 36.83 -27.58
CA ASP A 415 10.75 38.04 -28.38
C ASP A 415 11.85 38.89 -27.72
N LEU A 416 13.09 38.62 -28.10
CA LEU A 416 14.28 39.34 -27.68
C LEU A 416 14.32 40.78 -28.23
N SER A 417 13.34 41.22 -29.03
CA SER A 417 13.32 42.59 -29.55
C SER A 417 13.25 43.64 -28.44
N TYR A 418 12.57 43.32 -27.32
CA TYR A 418 12.47 44.22 -26.17
C TYR A 418 13.78 44.28 -25.36
N ALA A 419 14.43 43.13 -25.15
CA ALA A 419 15.72 43.05 -24.46
C ALA A 419 16.86 43.71 -25.27
N ASN A 420 16.87 43.49 -26.59
CA ASN A 420 17.86 44.10 -27.49
C ASN A 420 17.71 45.62 -27.58
N ARG A 421 16.48 46.17 -27.56
CA ARG A 421 16.28 47.63 -27.55
C ARG A 421 16.89 48.30 -26.32
N TRP A 422 16.77 47.70 -25.14
CA TRP A 422 17.35 48.24 -23.91
C TRP A 422 18.88 48.21 -23.92
N ILE A 423 19.47 47.11 -24.41
CA ILE A 423 20.93 46.99 -24.54
C ILE A 423 21.47 48.03 -25.53
N ILE A 424 20.83 48.19 -26.70
CA ILE A 424 21.22 49.20 -27.70
C ILE A 424 21.12 50.62 -27.12
N LEU A 425 20.03 50.92 -26.40
CA LEU A 425 19.80 52.25 -25.81
C LEU A 425 20.85 52.56 -24.73
N LEU A 426 21.19 51.58 -23.89
CA LEU A 426 22.20 51.72 -22.83
C LEU A 426 23.61 51.90 -23.40
N THR A 427 23.94 51.15 -24.46
CA THR A 427 25.24 51.29 -25.17
C THR A 427 25.36 52.66 -25.84
N THR A 428 24.27 53.15 -26.45
CA THR A 428 24.23 54.48 -27.11
C THR A 428 24.42 55.62 -26.11
N ILE A 429 23.78 55.53 -24.94
CA ILE A 429 23.96 56.50 -23.84
C ILE A 429 25.42 56.49 -23.35
N ALA A 430 26.01 55.30 -23.14
CA ALA A 430 27.39 55.17 -22.70
C ALA A 430 28.36 55.82 -23.70
N SER A 431 28.19 55.59 -25.01
CA SER A 431 29.00 56.23 -26.05
C SER A 431 28.86 57.76 -26.05
N PHE A 432 27.66 58.30 -25.83
CA PHE A 432 27.44 59.74 -25.72
C PHE A 432 28.14 60.35 -24.50
N ILE A 433 28.12 59.66 -23.36
CA ILE A 433 28.84 60.08 -22.16
C ILE A 433 30.35 60.14 -22.43
N PHE A 434 30.92 59.13 -23.08
CA PHE A 434 32.33 59.14 -23.47
C PHE A 434 32.69 60.28 -24.42
N LEU A 435 31.83 60.58 -25.40
CA LEU A 435 32.01 61.73 -26.29
C LEU A 435 31.98 63.06 -25.53
N ILE A 436 31.04 63.23 -24.61
CA ILE A 436 30.95 64.45 -23.79
C ILE A 436 32.20 64.60 -22.91
N ILE A 437 32.67 63.51 -22.29
CA ILE A 437 33.90 63.50 -21.49
C ILE A 437 35.10 63.88 -22.38
N GLY A 438 35.22 63.28 -23.57
CA GLY A 438 36.30 63.59 -24.51
C GLY A 438 36.30 65.05 -24.96
N ILE A 439 35.12 65.61 -25.28
CA ILE A 439 34.98 67.02 -25.66
C ILE A 439 35.32 67.94 -24.47
N ARG A 440 34.86 67.61 -23.26
CA ARG A 440 35.19 68.40 -22.05
C ARG A 440 36.67 68.32 -21.70
N SER A 441 37.29 67.14 -21.78
CA SER A 441 38.72 66.96 -21.59
C SER A 441 39.50 67.81 -22.59
N ARG A 442 39.14 67.75 -23.88
CA ARG A 442 39.81 68.52 -24.92
C ARG A 442 39.67 70.05 -24.73
N ASN A 443 38.53 70.52 -24.24
CA ASN A 443 38.33 71.94 -23.91
C ASN A 443 39.11 72.37 -22.66
N LEU A 444 39.23 71.50 -21.65
CA LEU A 444 40.06 71.75 -20.47
C LEU A 444 41.56 71.77 -20.82
N ASP A 445 42.01 70.86 -21.68
CA ASP A 445 43.40 70.82 -22.16
C ASP A 445 43.74 72.03 -23.04
N ARG A 446 42.83 72.45 -23.94
CA ARG A 446 43.00 73.70 -24.69
C ARG A 446 43.15 74.92 -23.77
N ASN A 447 42.35 75.01 -22.71
CA ASN A 447 42.40 76.12 -21.77
C ASN A 447 43.62 76.06 -20.82
N LYS A 448 44.28 74.90 -20.68
CA LYS A 448 45.51 74.74 -19.89
C LYS A 448 46.79 75.03 -20.69
N PHE A 449 46.81 74.73 -22.00
CA PHE A 449 48.02 74.84 -22.83
C PHE A 449 48.03 76.02 -23.81
N PHE A 450 46.89 76.70 -24.02
CA PHE A 450 46.81 77.94 -24.81
C PHE A 450 46.25 79.08 -23.96
N LYS A 451 47.03 79.50 -22.96
CA LYS A 451 46.87 80.79 -22.28
C LYS A 451 48.11 81.64 -22.51
#